data_AF-A0A0C9UW24-F1
#
_entry.id   AF-A0A0C9UW24-F1
#
_cell.length_a   1.000
_cell.length_b   1.000
_cell.length_c   1.000
_cell.angle_alpha   90.00
_cell.angle_beta   90.00
_cell.angle_gamma   90.00
#
_symmetry.space_group_name_H-M   'P 1'
#
loop_
_entity.id
_entity.type
_entity.pdbx_description
1 polymer ?
#
loop_
_entity_poly.entity_id
_entity_poly.type
_entity_poly.pdbx_seq_one_letter_code
_entity_poly.pdbx_strand_id
1 'polypeptide(L)'
;LNSITAINLHISNSRLPSDYLLFTYQVQERFIPLMKSAFLARCNAIWMSRGFPRFTGHSFRIGGTIELFSSGVHPDVVRALSHQSSDAFLVYWCCIDDIAPIHIAKLPGPTSNT
;
A
#
# COMPACT_ATOMS: atom_id res chain seq x y z
N LEU A 1 10.37 -6.75 -0.07
CA LEU A 1 11.04 -5.51 0.35
C LEU A 1 9.98 -4.65 1.03
N ASN A 2 10.16 -4.20 2.28
CA ASN A 2 9.15 -3.32 2.89
C ASN A 2 9.24 -1.89 2.31
N SER A 3 8.20 -1.09 2.51
CA SER A 3 8.08 0.26 1.94
C SER A 3 9.17 1.23 2.43
N ILE A 4 9.59 1.12 3.69
CA ILE A 4 10.64 1.96 4.28
C ILE A 4 11.99 1.67 3.61
N THR A 5 12.36 0.39 3.49
CA THR A 5 13.58 -0.04 2.82
C THR A 5 13.56 0.36 1.34
N ALA A 6 12.40 0.27 0.67
CA ALA A 6 12.24 0.72 -0.71
C ALA A 6 12.54 2.22 -0.87
N ILE A 7 11.98 3.05 0.02
CA ILE A 7 12.18 4.51 0.00
C ILE A 7 13.63 4.85 0.32
N ASN A 8 14.22 4.24 1.34
CA ASN A 8 15.62 4.49 1.71
C ASN A 8 16.57 4.12 0.56
N LEU A 9 16.30 3.00 -0.12
CA LEU A 9 17.07 2.58 -1.29
C LEU A 9 16.89 3.55 -2.46
N HIS A 10 15.68 4.07 -2.68
CA HIS A 10 15.43 5.08 -3.70
C HIS A 10 16.20 6.37 -3.40
N ILE A 11 16.12 6.88 -2.16
CA ILE A 11 16.83 8.10 -1.74
C ILE A 11 18.34 7.91 -1.87
N SER A 12 18.89 6.76 -1.48
CA SER A 12 20.33 6.52 -1.53
C SER A 12 20.89 6.35 -2.94
N ASN A 13 20.07 5.87 -3.89
CA ASN A 13 20.48 5.65 -5.29
C ASN A 13 20.02 6.75 -6.25
N SER A 14 19.14 7.66 -5.80
CA SER A 14 18.64 8.73 -6.64
C SER A 14 19.78 9.65 -7.05
N ARG A 15 19.92 9.89 -8.36
CA ARG A 15 20.87 10.85 -8.93
C ARG A 15 20.31 12.27 -8.98
N LEU A 16 19.06 12.44 -8.53
CA LEU A 16 18.38 13.73 -8.53
C LEU A 16 18.82 14.54 -7.31
N PRO A 17 19.09 15.84 -7.49
CA PRO A 17 19.29 16.71 -6.34
C PRO A 17 18.00 16.83 -5.51
N SER A 18 18.15 17.25 -4.25
CA SER A 18 17.09 17.24 -3.24
C SER A 18 15.96 18.25 -3.48
N ASP A 19 16.11 19.14 -4.45
CA ASP A 19 15.12 20.12 -4.88
C ASP A 19 14.04 19.53 -5.80
N TYR A 20 14.24 18.31 -6.32
CA TYR A 20 13.25 17.62 -7.16
C TYR A 20 12.22 16.82 -6.35
N LEU A 21 11.03 16.64 -6.94
CA LEU A 21 9.97 15.82 -6.35
C LEU A 21 10.41 14.35 -6.23
N LEU A 22 9.97 13.67 -5.17
CA LEU A 22 10.36 12.30 -4.83
C LEU A 22 10.16 11.30 -5.99
N PHE A 23 9.10 11.48 -6.77
CA PHE A 23 8.75 10.64 -7.92
C PHE A 23 9.17 11.25 -9.26
N THR A 24 10.21 12.07 -9.29
CA THR A 24 10.77 12.55 -10.55
C THR A 24 11.58 11.43 -11.20
N TYR A 25 11.52 11.34 -12.53
CA TYR A 25 12.30 10.40 -13.31
C TYR A 25 12.96 11.09 -14.51
N GLN A 26 14.03 10.48 -15.01
CA GLN A 26 14.78 11.00 -16.15
C GLN A 26 14.28 10.37 -17.45
N VAL A 27 13.99 11.22 -18.43
CA VAL A 27 13.73 10.85 -19.82
C VAL A 27 14.72 11.60 -20.69
N GLN A 28 15.66 10.88 -21.29
CA GLN A 28 16.79 11.47 -22.00
C GLN A 28 17.54 12.46 -21.08
N GLU A 29 17.62 13.75 -21.45
CA GLU A 29 18.26 14.81 -20.66
C GLU A 29 17.27 15.66 -19.85
N ARG A 30 16.04 15.17 -19.65
CA ARG A 30 14.99 15.92 -18.94
C ARG A 30 14.51 15.17 -17.71
N PHE A 31 14.33 15.91 -16.63
CA PHE A 31 13.70 15.42 -15.39
C PHE A 31 12.23 15.81 -15.38
N ILE A 32 11.36 14.82 -15.25
CA ILE A 32 9.91 15.00 -15.35
C ILE A 32 9.25 14.41 -14.10
N PRO A 33 8.33 15.14 -13.43
CA PRO A 33 7.52 14.58 -12.37
C PRO A 33 6.67 13.41 -12.88
N LEU A 34 6.66 12.29 -12.16
CA LEU A 34 5.81 11.15 -12.51
C LEU A 34 4.34 11.49 -12.25
N MET A 35 3.60 11.66 -13.33
CA MET A 35 2.15 11.84 -13.27
C MET A 35 1.46 10.50 -13.02
N LYS A 36 0.33 10.54 -12.30
CA LYS A 36 -0.53 9.37 -12.04
C LYS A 36 -0.90 8.62 -13.33
N SER A 37 -1.22 9.33 -14.40
CA SER A 37 -1.57 8.73 -15.70
C SER A 37 -0.41 7.93 -16.30
N ALA A 38 0.80 8.49 -16.30
CA ALA A 38 2.00 7.84 -16.81
C ALA A 38 2.36 6.58 -16.01
N PHE A 39 2.30 6.68 -14.67
CA PHE A 39 2.51 5.54 -13.78
C PHE A 39 1.52 4.41 -14.06
N LEU A 40 0.22 4.72 -14.08
CA LEU A 40 -0.82 3.72 -14.33
C LEU A 40 -0.71 3.12 -15.74
N ALA A 41 -0.36 3.91 -16.75
CA ALA A 41 -0.16 3.41 -18.11
C ALA A 41 1.00 2.40 -18.15
N ARG A 42 2.12 2.72 -17.50
CA ARG A 42 3.28 1.83 -17.45
C ARG A 42 2.98 0.53 -16.72
N CYS A 43 2.36 0.58 -15.54
CA CYS A 43 2.01 -0.62 -14.78
C CYS A 43 1.03 -1.51 -15.55
N ASN A 44 -0.04 -0.92 -16.09
CA ASN A 44 -1.03 -1.67 -16.85
C ASN A 44 -0.42 -2.29 -18.12
N ALA A 45 0.49 -1.63 -18.81
CA ALA A 45 1.17 -2.22 -19.96
C ALA A 45 1.94 -3.51 -19.59
N ILE A 46 2.62 -3.52 -18.45
CA ILE A 46 3.36 -4.70 -17.94
C ILE A 46 2.41 -5.80 -17.46
N TRP A 47 1.31 -5.42 -16.81
CA TRP A 47 0.34 -6.37 -16.26
C TRP A 47 -0.50 -7.02 -17.35
N MET A 48 -0.98 -6.24 -18.32
CA MET A 48 -1.74 -6.75 -19.46
C MET A 48 -0.91 -7.71 -20.31
N SER A 49 0.39 -7.45 -20.50
CA SER A 49 1.27 -8.38 -21.23
C SER A 49 1.49 -9.72 -20.50
N ARG A 50 1.14 -9.78 -19.22
CA ARG A 50 1.17 -10.99 -18.39
C ARG A 50 -0.23 -11.56 -18.11
N GLY A 51 -1.27 -11.07 -18.79
CA GLY A 51 -2.64 -11.56 -18.67
C GLY A 51 -3.41 -11.03 -17.45
N PHE A 52 -2.89 -10.04 -16.72
CA PHE A 52 -3.61 -9.43 -15.62
C PHE A 52 -4.60 -8.35 -16.11
N PRO A 53 -5.73 -8.15 -15.38
CA PRO A 53 -6.69 -7.11 -15.72
C PRO A 53 -6.12 -5.70 -15.51
N ARG A 54 -6.83 -4.70 -16.05
CA ARG A 54 -6.47 -3.30 -15.86
C ARG A 54 -6.76 -2.87 -14.42
N PHE A 55 -5.77 -2.25 -13.79
CA PHE A 55 -5.88 -1.64 -12.47
C PHE A 55 -6.01 -0.12 -12.56
N THR A 56 -6.76 0.46 -11.61
CA THR A 56 -6.94 1.91 -11.47
C THR A 56 -6.20 2.43 -10.23
N GLY A 57 -6.08 3.74 -10.10
CA GLY A 57 -5.52 4.33 -8.87
C GLY A 57 -6.31 3.95 -7.60
N HIS A 58 -7.60 3.64 -7.71
CA HIS A 58 -8.40 3.15 -6.58
C HIS A 58 -7.93 1.76 -6.11
N SER A 59 -7.55 0.89 -7.04
CA SER A 59 -6.99 -0.43 -6.74
C SER A 59 -5.71 -0.35 -5.88
N PHE A 60 -4.85 0.65 -6.14
CA PHE A 60 -3.66 0.88 -5.31
C PHE A 60 -4.00 1.34 -3.90
N ARG A 61 -5.02 2.20 -3.74
CA ARG A 61 -5.49 2.62 -2.41
C ARG A 61 -6.01 1.42 -1.62
N ILE A 62 -6.81 0.56 -2.25
CA ILE A 62 -7.30 -0.69 -1.63
C ILE A 62 -6.12 -1.57 -1.23
N GLY A 63 -5.19 -1.85 -2.14
CA GLY A 63 -4.02 -2.69 -1.87
C GLY A 63 -3.14 -2.16 -0.74
N GLY A 64 -2.90 -0.85 -0.68
CA GLY A 64 -2.13 -0.23 0.41
C GLY A 64 -2.84 -0.34 1.77
N THR A 65 -4.16 -0.24 1.79
CA THR A 65 -4.96 -0.46 3.00
C THR A 65 -4.92 -1.93 3.44
N ILE A 66 -5.02 -2.88 2.51
CA ILE A 66 -4.91 -4.32 2.79
C ILE A 66 -3.53 -4.68 3.35
N GLU A 67 -2.45 -4.18 2.75
CA GLU A 67 -1.08 -4.42 3.24
C GLU A 67 -0.92 -3.94 4.70
N LEU A 68 -1.49 -2.78 5.02
CA LEU A 68 -1.45 -2.22 6.37
C LEU A 68 -2.23 -3.07 7.37
N PHE A 69 -3.36 -3.63 6.95
CA PHE A 69 -4.13 -4.59 7.74
C PHE A 69 -3.37 -5.90 7.98
N SER A 70 -2.80 -6.48 6.94
CA SER A 70 -2.01 -7.71 7.02
C SER A 70 -0.76 -7.53 7.90
N SER A 71 -0.27 -6.30 8.05
CA SER A 71 0.82 -5.95 8.99
C SER A 71 0.37 -5.87 10.46
N GLY A 72 -0.90 -6.15 10.77
CA GLY A 72 -1.44 -6.16 12.13
C GLY A 72 -1.75 -4.76 12.69
N VAL A 73 -1.84 -3.75 11.83
CA VAL A 73 -2.19 -2.38 12.25
C VAL A 73 -3.69 -2.30 12.59
N HIS A 74 -4.00 -1.64 13.72
CA HIS A 74 -5.36 -1.55 14.21
C HIS A 74 -6.31 -0.88 13.19
N PRO A 75 -7.56 -1.36 13.04
CA PRO A 75 -8.47 -0.84 12.04
C PRO A 75 -8.73 0.66 12.04
N ASP A 76 -8.81 1.27 13.21
CA ASP A 76 -9.01 2.71 13.34
C ASP A 76 -7.81 3.52 12.81
N VAL A 77 -6.59 2.99 12.97
CA VAL A 77 -5.36 3.60 12.47
C VAL A 77 -5.31 3.51 10.95
N VAL A 78 -5.69 2.36 10.39
CA VAL A 78 -5.78 2.18 8.93
C VAL A 78 -6.85 3.08 8.32
N ARG A 79 -8.01 3.25 8.99
CA ARG A 79 -9.06 4.18 8.58
C ARG A 79 -8.56 5.62 8.56
N ALA A 80 -7.87 6.04 9.62
CA ALA A 80 -7.27 7.37 9.71
C ALA A 80 -6.24 7.62 8.58
N LEU A 81 -5.39 6.63 8.29
CA LEU A 81 -4.35 6.75 7.27
C LEU A 81 -4.88 6.67 5.83
N SER A 82 -5.95 5.90 5.59
CA SER A 82 -6.45 5.65 4.23
C SER A 82 -7.41 6.72 3.70
N HIS A 83 -7.85 7.66 4.55
CA HIS A 83 -8.88 8.67 4.24
C HIS A 83 -10.09 8.05 3.51
N GLN A 84 -10.40 6.78 3.78
CA GLN A 84 -11.58 6.13 3.23
C GLN A 84 -12.76 6.45 4.14
N SER A 85 -13.72 7.19 3.61
CA SER A 85 -14.96 7.57 4.30
C SER A 85 -15.95 6.42 4.44
N SER A 86 -15.74 5.31 3.72
CA SER A 86 -16.64 4.16 3.72
C SER A 86 -16.08 3.00 4.54
N ASP A 87 -16.95 2.36 5.32
CA ASP A 87 -16.70 1.10 6.03
C ASP A 87 -16.50 -0.12 5.11
N ALA A 88 -16.41 0.09 3.79
CA ALA A 88 -16.07 -0.97 2.82
C ALA A 88 -14.78 -1.71 3.18
N PHE A 89 -13.87 -1.07 3.94
CA PHE A 89 -12.68 -1.72 4.45
C PHE A 89 -13.02 -2.87 5.42
N LEU A 90 -14.08 -2.78 6.22
CA LEU A 90 -14.47 -3.80 7.21
C LEU A 90 -14.85 -5.11 6.51
N VAL A 91 -15.42 -5.04 5.32
CA VAL A 91 -15.74 -6.21 4.49
C VAL A 91 -14.44 -6.93 4.10
N TYR A 92 -13.42 -6.19 3.65
CA TYR A 92 -12.12 -6.77 3.34
C TYR A 92 -11.41 -7.30 4.59
N TRP A 93 -11.50 -6.61 5.72
CA TRP A 93 -10.94 -7.03 6.99
C TRP A 93 -11.49 -8.40 7.44
N CYS A 94 -12.80 -8.59 7.38
CA CYS A 94 -13.44 -9.84 7.75
C CYS A 94 -13.17 -10.98 6.77
N CYS A 95 -12.87 -10.68 5.50
CA CYS A 95 -12.56 -11.69 4.47
C CYS A 95 -11.09 -12.13 4.45
N ILE A 96 -10.19 -11.50 5.24
CA ILE A 96 -8.82 -11.97 5.37
C ILE A 96 -8.80 -13.02 6.49
N ASP A 97 -8.84 -14.29 6.09
CA ASP A 97 -8.86 -15.47 6.99
C ASP A 97 -7.71 -15.46 8.03
N ASP A 98 -6.61 -14.77 7.75
CA ASP A 98 -5.43 -14.69 8.62
C ASP A 98 -5.57 -13.69 9.80
N ILE A 99 -6.52 -12.75 9.74
CA ILE A 99 -6.60 -11.66 10.74
C ILE A 99 -7.37 -12.09 11.99
N ALA A 100 -8.44 -12.86 11.83
CA ALA A 100 -9.23 -13.36 12.95
C ALA A 100 -8.41 -14.23 13.93
N PRO A 101 -7.58 -15.19 13.48
CA PRO A 101 -6.71 -15.98 14.37
C PRO A 101 -5.71 -15.11 15.15
N ILE A 102 -5.11 -14.10 14.53
CA ILE A 102 -4.12 -13.21 15.17
C ILE A 102 -4.75 -12.42 16.34
N HIS A 103 -6.00 -12.00 16.19
CA HIS A 103 -6.70 -11.23 17.22
C HIS A 103 -7.29 -12.13 18.31
N ILE A 104 -7.81 -13.31 17.93
CA ILE A 104 -8.28 -14.32 18.90
C ILE A 104 -7.13 -14.81 19.79
N ALA A 105 -5.93 -15.01 19.23
CA ALA A 105 -4.75 -15.42 19.98
C ALA A 105 -4.25 -14.36 20.99
N LYS A 106 -4.67 -13.09 20.86
CA LYS A 106 -4.33 -11.99 21.76
C LYS A 106 -5.40 -11.70 22.81
N LEU A 107 -6.53 -12.41 22.80
CA LEU A 107 -7.52 -12.27 23.85
C LEU A 107 -6.95 -12.84 25.16
N PRO A 108 -7.03 -12.10 26.28
CA PRO A 108 -6.72 -12.70 27.58
C PRO A 108 -7.64 -13.91 27.78
N GLY A 109 -7.05 -15.06 28.10
CA GLY A 109 -7.79 -16.26 28.42
C GLY A 109 -8.81 -15.97 29.53
N PRO A 110 -9.90 -16.75 29.62
CA PRO A 110 -10.93 -16.54 30.62
C PRO A 110 -10.26 -16.49 32.00
N THR A 111 -10.34 -15.34 32.66
CA THR A 111 -9.92 -15.18 34.04
C THR A 111 -10.75 -16.14 34.87
N SER A 112 -10.15 -17.27 35.24
CA SER A 112 -10.72 -18.19 36.21
C SER A 112 -10.69 -17.48 37.57
N ASN A 113 -11.76 -16.76 37.88
CA ASN A 113 -12.02 -16.30 39.23
C ASN A 113 -12.54 -17.50 40.02
N THR A 114 -11.64 -18.21 40.71
CA THR A 114 -11.94 -19.01 41.90
C THR A 114 -12.13 -18.10 43.10
#